data_AF-A0A954FEZ2-F1
#
_entry.id   AF-A0A954FEZ2-F1
#
_cell.length_a   1.000
_cell.length_b   1.000
_cell.length_c   1.000
_cell.angle_alpha   90.00
_cell.angle_beta   90.00
_cell.angle_gamma   90.00
#
_symmetry.space_group_name_H-M   'P 1'
#
loop_
_entity.id
_entity.type
_entity.pdbx_description
1 polymer ?
#
loop_
_entity_poly.entity_id
_entity_poly.type
_entity_poly.pdbx_seq_one_letter_code
_entity_poly.pdbx_strand_id
1 'polypeptide(L)'
;ILGWYSNYRFNVIYEATSGRKELPDLTPEDGYFIPVVKWAATWLLVHLPAYLYLGVVLYMMIQNAGEEGGPGFLPQDVVDFLPLFHLGVFVFLYCAGLFFWPILALCVAVGGFETVFRIDLMVLTIIKSIRAYFFTAGAMFLTSVVYFFTVFTALQLGVVGIIFMIAVILYFEIVALRMIGLYYHHFKKQFAWNWG
;
A
#
# COMPACT_ATOMS: atom_id res chain seq x y z
N ILE A 1 -14.02 1.04 -13.56
CA ILE A 1 -13.11 -0.09 -13.28
C ILE A 1 -12.56 -0.02 -11.85
N LEU A 2 -12.00 1.12 -11.41
CA LEU A 2 -11.38 1.24 -10.08
C LEU A 2 -12.35 1.05 -8.89
N GLY A 3 -13.63 1.43 -9.07
CA GLY A 3 -14.71 1.35 -8.08
C GLY A 3 -14.93 -0.01 -7.44
N TRP A 4 -15.53 -0.90 -8.24
CA TRP A 4 -15.87 -2.27 -7.87
C TRP A 4 -14.64 -3.06 -7.43
N TYR A 5 -13.48 -2.82 -8.03
CA TYR A 5 -12.26 -3.50 -7.65
C TYR A 5 -11.73 -3.07 -6.27
N SER A 6 -11.83 -1.78 -5.93
CA SER A 6 -11.49 -1.31 -4.57
C SER A 6 -12.46 -1.87 -3.52
N ASN A 7 -13.75 -1.97 -3.86
CA ASN A 7 -14.75 -2.61 -3.01
C ASN A 7 -14.41 -4.10 -2.78
N TYR A 8 -14.11 -4.83 -3.86
CA TYR A 8 -13.67 -6.21 -3.82
C TYR A 8 -12.46 -6.40 -2.89
N ARG A 9 -11.44 -5.54 -3.01
CA ARG A 9 -10.25 -5.59 -2.15
C ARG A 9 -10.58 -5.45 -0.66
N PHE A 10 -11.47 -4.53 -0.30
CA PHE A 10 -11.94 -4.39 1.08
C PHE A 10 -12.77 -5.59 1.54
N ASN A 11 -13.64 -6.13 0.69
CA ASN A 11 -14.42 -7.33 0.99
C ASN A 11 -13.53 -8.55 1.21
N VAL A 12 -12.44 -8.71 0.45
CA VAL A 12 -11.46 -9.78 0.65
C VAL A 12 -10.87 -9.72 2.07
N ILE A 13 -10.49 -8.52 2.53
CA ILE A 13 -9.99 -8.32 3.90
C ILE A 13 -11.11 -8.63 4.90
N TYR A 14 -12.28 -8.03 4.72
CA TYR A 14 -13.41 -8.12 5.64
C TYR A 14 -13.90 -9.55 5.80
N GLU A 15 -14.18 -10.28 4.72
CA GLU A 15 -14.65 -11.66 4.80
C GLU A 15 -13.60 -12.59 5.42
N ALA A 16 -12.31 -12.36 5.14
CA ALA A 16 -11.24 -13.12 5.75
C ALA A 16 -11.17 -12.94 7.28
N THR A 17 -11.65 -11.81 7.83
CA THR A 17 -11.76 -11.63 9.29
C THR A 17 -12.75 -12.60 9.94
N SER A 18 -13.77 -13.02 9.20
CA SER A 18 -14.76 -13.99 9.65
C SER A 18 -14.31 -15.45 9.49
N GLY A 19 -13.17 -15.69 8.85
CA GLY A 19 -12.64 -17.03 8.57
C GLY A 19 -13.30 -17.72 7.38
N ARG A 20 -14.05 -16.99 6.54
CA ARG A 20 -14.63 -17.53 5.30
C ARG A 20 -13.52 -18.00 4.35
N LYS A 21 -13.72 -19.19 3.79
CA LYS A 21 -12.77 -19.84 2.85
C LYS A 21 -13.01 -19.48 1.40
N GLU A 22 -14.14 -18.89 1.08
CA GLU A 22 -14.48 -18.43 -0.28
C GLU A 22 -13.98 -17.00 -0.48
N LEU A 23 -13.86 -16.59 -1.74
CA LEU A 23 -13.60 -15.19 -2.11
C LEU A 23 -14.96 -14.50 -2.27
N PRO A 24 -15.03 -13.19 -1.97
CA PRO A 24 -16.27 -12.44 -2.17
C PRO A 24 -16.68 -12.44 -3.64
N ASP A 25 -17.99 -12.35 -3.89
CA ASP A 25 -18.51 -12.18 -5.24
C ASP A 25 -18.14 -10.80 -5.79
N LEU A 26 -17.87 -10.73 -7.10
CA LEU A 26 -17.66 -9.47 -7.81
C LEU A 26 -19.02 -8.86 -8.17
N THR A 27 -19.56 -8.00 -7.30
CA THR A 27 -20.78 -7.24 -7.58
C THR A 27 -20.45 -5.85 -8.15
N PRO A 28 -20.88 -5.53 -9.38
CA PRO A 28 -20.66 -4.20 -9.98
C PRO A 28 -21.52 -3.09 -9.35
N GLU A 29 -22.54 -3.46 -8.56
CA GLU A 29 -23.68 -2.59 -8.21
C GLU A 29 -23.49 -1.79 -6.91
N ASP A 30 -22.53 -2.15 -6.05
CA ASP A 30 -22.35 -1.51 -4.76
C ASP A 30 -21.34 -0.36 -4.80
N GLY A 31 -21.83 0.86 -4.57
CA GLY A 31 -21.09 2.08 -4.19
C GLY A 31 -19.64 2.16 -4.67
N TYR A 32 -19.41 2.68 -5.88
CA TYR A 32 -18.08 2.68 -6.50
C TYR A 32 -17.12 3.75 -5.96
N PHE A 33 -17.63 4.89 -5.48
CA PHE A 33 -16.78 6.04 -5.15
C PHE A 33 -16.12 5.92 -3.77
N ILE A 34 -16.90 5.56 -2.74
CA ILE A 34 -16.41 5.52 -1.35
C ILE A 34 -15.27 4.52 -1.15
N PRO A 35 -15.33 3.27 -1.66
CA PRO A 35 -14.23 2.32 -1.53
C PRO A 35 -12.97 2.78 -2.24
N VAL A 36 -13.07 3.42 -3.41
CA VAL A 36 -11.92 3.99 -4.12
C VAL A 36 -11.26 5.08 -3.30
N VAL A 37 -12.06 6.01 -2.76
CA VAL A 37 -11.55 7.10 -1.92
C VAL A 37 -10.88 6.53 -0.68
N LYS A 38 -11.50 5.56 0.00
CA LYS A 38 -10.91 4.88 1.16
C LYS A 38 -9.58 4.21 0.81
N TRP A 39 -9.53 3.48 -0.29
CA TRP A 39 -8.32 2.78 -0.73
C TRP A 39 -7.20 3.74 -1.11
N ALA A 40 -7.52 4.77 -1.91
CA ALA A 40 -6.56 5.81 -2.28
C ALA A 40 -6.08 6.57 -1.03
N ALA A 41 -6.96 6.85 -0.08
CA ALA A 41 -6.61 7.53 1.15
C ALA A 41 -5.69 6.67 2.04
N THR A 42 -5.92 5.36 2.19
CA THR A 42 -4.99 4.53 2.97
C THR A 42 -3.60 4.47 2.33
N TRP A 43 -3.53 4.35 1.01
CA TRP A 43 -2.26 4.40 0.28
C TRP A 43 -1.56 5.75 0.41
N LEU A 44 -2.30 6.84 0.24
CA LEU A 44 -1.77 8.18 0.37
C LEU A 44 -1.25 8.42 1.80
N LEU A 45 -2.03 8.10 2.82
CA LEU A 45 -1.68 8.38 4.22
C LEU A 45 -0.36 7.73 4.64
N VAL A 46 -0.15 6.46 4.30
CA VAL A 46 1.07 5.75 4.73
C VAL A 46 2.30 6.17 3.92
N HIS A 47 2.14 6.58 2.66
CA HIS A 47 3.25 7.04 1.81
C HIS A 47 3.41 8.57 1.81
N LEU A 48 2.52 9.31 2.46
CA LEU A 48 2.55 10.77 2.53
C LEU A 48 3.91 11.27 3.04
N PRO A 49 4.53 10.70 4.10
CA PRO A 49 5.86 11.12 4.53
C PRO A 49 6.92 10.97 3.44
N ALA A 50 6.89 9.87 2.67
CA ALA A 50 7.83 9.63 1.58
C ALA A 50 7.63 10.63 0.43
N TYR A 51 6.38 10.88 0.03
CA TYR A 51 6.08 11.83 -1.04
C TYR A 51 6.34 13.28 -0.64
N LEU A 52 6.04 13.67 0.60
CA LEU A 52 6.37 14.99 1.13
C LEU A 52 7.88 15.20 1.17
N TYR A 53 8.63 14.22 1.66
CA TYR A 53 10.09 14.27 1.68
C TYR A 53 10.65 14.45 0.27
N LEU A 54 10.22 13.63 -0.69
CA LEU A 54 10.65 13.74 -2.08
C LEU A 54 10.30 15.11 -2.67
N GLY A 55 9.07 15.60 -2.43
CA GLY A 55 8.63 16.91 -2.91
C GLY A 55 9.47 18.07 -2.36
N VAL A 56 9.84 18.03 -1.07
CA VAL A 56 10.72 19.04 -0.45
C VAL A 56 12.12 18.99 -1.04
N VAL A 57 12.69 17.79 -1.20
CA VAL A 57 14.03 17.61 -1.78
C VAL A 57 14.06 18.14 -3.22
N LEU A 58 13.06 17.78 -4.04
CA LEU A 58 12.93 18.27 -5.40
C LEU A 58 12.75 19.78 -5.46
N TYR A 59 11.92 20.35 -4.59
CA TYR A 59 11.72 21.80 -4.52
C TYR A 59 13.03 22.54 -4.20
N MET A 60 13.78 22.09 -3.19
CA MET A 60 15.06 22.69 -2.83
C MET A 60 16.08 22.56 -3.97
N MET A 61 16.12 21.41 -4.64
CA MET A 61 17.02 21.20 -5.79
C MET A 61 16.66 22.10 -6.97
N ILE A 62 15.37 22.26 -7.28
CA ILE A 62 14.91 23.18 -8.33
C ILE A 62 15.29 24.63 -8.01
N GLN A 63 15.15 25.06 -6.75
CA GLN A 63 15.55 26.41 -6.34
C GLN A 63 17.05 26.61 -6.53
N ASN A 64 17.88 25.67 -6.06
CA ASN A 64 19.34 25.76 -6.20
C ASN A 64 19.80 25.72 -7.67
N ALA A 65 19.13 24.93 -8.53
CA ALA A 65 19.45 24.86 -9.96
C ALA A 65 18.97 26.11 -10.74
N GLY A 66 17.87 26.73 -10.31
CA GLY A 66 17.35 27.97 -10.89
C GLY A 66 18.28 29.17 -10.67
N GLU A 67 19.09 29.15 -9.62
CA GLU A 67 20.16 30.14 -9.38
C GLU A 67 21.34 29.99 -10.37
N GLU A 68 21.50 28.82 -11.01
CA GLU A 68 22.57 28.54 -12.00
C GLU A 68 22.14 28.70 -13.48
N GLY A 69 20.91 29.14 -13.76
CA GLY A 69 20.55 29.71 -15.08
C GLY A 69 20.32 28.73 -16.25
N GLY A 70 19.85 27.51 -16.02
CA GLY A 70 19.48 26.55 -17.08
C GLY A 70 17.97 26.34 -17.24
N PRO A 71 17.39 26.41 -18.46
CA PRO A 71 15.97 26.13 -18.67
C PRO A 71 15.72 24.62 -18.85
N GLY A 72 14.83 24.08 -18.01
CA GLY A 72 14.19 22.79 -18.24
C GLY A 72 14.66 21.67 -17.32
N PHE A 73 13.89 21.39 -16.28
CA PHE A 73 13.98 20.12 -15.56
C PHE A 73 13.36 19.03 -16.43
N LEU A 74 14.18 18.15 -17.01
CA LEU A 74 13.70 16.91 -17.60
C LEU A 74 13.55 15.86 -16.49
N PRO A 75 12.60 14.89 -16.62
CA PRO A 75 12.47 13.79 -15.66
C PRO A 75 13.75 12.96 -15.49
N GLN A 76 14.62 12.93 -16.51
CA GLN A 76 15.93 12.27 -16.46
C GLN A 76 16.86 12.95 -15.43
N ASP A 77 16.83 14.28 -15.36
CA ASP A 77 17.66 15.05 -14.45
C ASP A 77 17.32 14.73 -12.99
N VAL A 78 16.06 14.42 -12.67
CA VAL A 78 15.67 14.02 -11.31
C VAL A 78 16.40 12.75 -10.85
N VAL A 79 16.65 11.80 -11.75
CA VAL A 79 17.33 10.53 -11.42
C VAL A 79 18.83 10.73 -11.28
N ASP A 80 19.43 11.52 -12.17
CA ASP A 80 20.87 11.81 -12.17
C ASP A 80 21.26 12.77 -11.04
N PHE A 81 20.33 13.62 -10.59
CA PHE A 81 20.54 14.60 -9.53
C PHE A 81 20.06 14.19 -8.15
N LEU A 82 19.34 13.06 -7.94
CA LEU A 82 18.99 12.62 -6.59
C LEU A 82 20.19 11.90 -5.96
N PRO A 83 20.89 12.49 -4.97
CA PRO A 83 22.00 11.81 -4.32
C PRO A 83 21.50 10.52 -3.68
N LEU A 84 22.34 9.48 -3.67
CA LEU A 84 22.01 8.16 -3.13
C LEU A 84 21.42 8.23 -1.71
N PHE A 85 21.85 9.21 -0.91
CA PHE A 85 21.30 9.49 0.40
C PHE A 85 19.79 9.82 0.36
N HIS A 86 19.37 10.75 -0.50
CA HIS A 86 17.96 11.15 -0.59
C HIS A 86 17.09 10.02 -1.15
N LEU A 87 17.62 9.25 -2.11
CA LEU A 87 16.97 8.03 -2.58
C LEU A 87 16.79 7.02 -1.45
N GLY A 88 17.84 6.80 -0.64
CA GLY A 88 17.80 5.89 0.51
C GLY A 88 16.75 6.31 1.56
N VAL A 89 16.66 7.60 1.88
CA VAL A 89 15.64 8.11 2.81
C VAL A 89 14.22 7.95 2.23
N PHE A 90 14.02 8.25 0.94
CA PHE A 90 12.73 8.05 0.29
C PHE A 90 12.31 6.58 0.33
N VAL A 91 13.20 5.66 -0.04
CA VAL A 91 12.93 4.21 -0.02
C VAL A 91 12.65 3.74 1.40
N PHE A 92 13.40 4.21 2.39
CA PHE A 92 13.15 3.89 3.79
C PHE A 92 11.75 4.33 4.25
N LEU A 93 11.36 5.56 3.97
CA LEU A 93 10.03 6.09 4.32
C LEU A 93 8.91 5.36 3.58
N TYR A 94 9.13 5.03 2.30
CA TYR A 94 8.17 4.28 1.49
C TYR A 94 7.96 2.88 2.08
N CYS A 95 9.04 2.17 2.40
CA CYS A 95 9.01 0.86 3.06
C CYS A 95 8.35 0.93 4.45
N ALA A 96 8.60 1.98 5.23
CA ALA A 96 7.93 2.18 6.51
C ALA A 96 6.41 2.36 6.33
N GLY A 97 5.99 3.12 5.31
CA GLY A 97 4.59 3.24 4.93
C GLY A 97 3.96 1.91 4.54
N LEU A 98 4.63 1.14 3.68
CA LEU A 98 4.19 -0.19 3.27
C LEU A 98 4.10 -1.17 4.46
N PHE A 99 5.04 -1.07 5.41
CA PHE A 99 4.99 -1.85 6.65
C PHE A 99 3.78 -1.50 7.51
N PHE A 100 3.34 -0.23 7.53
CA PHE A 100 2.17 0.22 8.31
C PHE A 100 0.84 -0.01 7.59
N TRP A 101 0.85 -0.14 6.28
CA TRP A 101 -0.36 -0.26 5.47
C TRP A 101 -1.28 -1.43 5.85
N PRO A 102 -0.80 -2.66 6.16
CA PRO A 102 -1.65 -3.78 6.57
C PRO A 102 -2.60 -3.47 7.73
N ILE A 103 -2.10 -2.88 8.82
CA ILE A 103 -2.95 -2.56 9.97
C ILE A 103 -3.94 -1.44 9.62
N LEU A 104 -3.51 -0.45 8.84
CA LEU A 104 -4.37 0.65 8.40
C LEU A 104 -5.51 0.15 7.51
N ALA A 105 -5.18 -0.69 6.51
CA ALA A 105 -6.14 -1.29 5.59
C ALA A 105 -7.15 -2.14 6.35
N LEU A 106 -6.71 -2.94 7.32
CA LEU A 106 -7.59 -3.70 8.21
C LEU A 106 -8.54 -2.79 9.00
N CYS A 107 -8.02 -1.72 9.59
CA CYS A 107 -8.80 -0.76 10.37
C CYS A 107 -9.90 -0.12 9.52
N VAL A 108 -9.57 0.31 8.30
CA VAL A 108 -10.54 0.88 7.35
C VAL A 108 -11.54 -0.16 6.84
N ALA A 109 -11.12 -1.42 6.65
CA ALA A 109 -11.97 -2.52 6.20
C ALA A 109 -13.03 -2.92 7.26
N VAL A 110 -12.63 -2.98 8.53
CA VAL A 110 -13.48 -3.52 9.61
C VAL A 110 -14.14 -2.44 10.45
N GLY A 111 -13.36 -1.45 10.90
CA GLY A 111 -13.82 -0.40 11.80
C GLY A 111 -14.19 0.92 11.12
N GLY A 112 -13.99 1.03 9.81
CA GLY A 112 -14.24 2.25 9.05
C GLY A 112 -13.12 3.29 9.15
N PHE A 113 -13.28 4.41 8.44
CA PHE A 113 -12.18 5.37 8.23
C PHE A 113 -11.80 6.16 9.49
N GLU A 114 -12.70 6.31 10.46
CA GLU A 114 -12.42 7.04 11.71
C GLU A 114 -11.34 6.36 12.56
N THR A 115 -11.16 5.05 12.40
CA THR A 115 -10.13 4.28 13.12
C THR A 115 -8.70 4.68 12.72
N VAL A 116 -8.51 5.32 11.57
CA VAL A 116 -7.22 5.82 11.08
C VAL A 116 -6.55 6.77 12.08
N PHE A 117 -7.34 7.54 12.84
CA PHE A 117 -6.81 8.49 13.82
C PHE A 117 -6.27 7.84 15.09
N ARG A 118 -6.51 6.53 15.29
CA ARG A 118 -6.05 5.77 16.46
C ARG A 118 -4.70 5.08 16.22
N ILE A 119 -3.72 5.85 15.73
CA ILE A 119 -2.36 5.39 15.44
C ILE A 119 -1.71 4.81 16.71
N ASP A 120 -2.01 5.39 17.87
CA ASP A 120 -1.61 4.91 19.20
C ASP A 120 -1.92 3.42 19.37
N LEU A 121 -3.15 3.04 19.06
CA LEU A 121 -3.58 1.67 19.19
C LEU A 121 -2.94 0.80 18.10
N MET A 122 -2.82 1.29 16.86
CA MET A 122 -2.25 0.51 15.76
C MET A 122 -0.83 0.06 16.08
N VAL A 123 -0.01 0.98 16.60
CA VAL A 123 1.35 0.70 17.06
C VAL A 123 1.34 -0.36 18.17
N LEU A 124 0.48 -0.21 19.17
CA LEU A 124 0.36 -1.18 20.28
C LEU A 124 -0.02 -2.56 19.78
N THR A 125 -0.96 -2.65 18.83
CA THR A 125 -1.36 -3.90 18.19
C THR A 125 -0.19 -4.55 17.46
N ILE A 126 0.54 -3.79 16.64
CA ILE A 126 1.75 -4.29 15.94
C ILE A 126 2.77 -4.85 16.93
N ILE A 127 3.05 -4.15 18.02
CA ILE A 127 4.03 -4.60 19.02
C ILE A 127 3.57 -5.91 19.69
N LYS A 128 2.29 -6.00 20.07
CA LYS A 128 1.73 -7.19 20.75
C LYS A 128 1.69 -8.43 19.85
N SER A 129 1.55 -8.24 18.54
CA SER A 129 1.39 -9.32 17.56
C SER A 129 2.56 -9.39 16.55
N ILE A 130 3.72 -8.83 16.88
CA ILE A 130 4.81 -8.51 15.94
C ILE A 130 5.21 -9.67 15.03
N ARG A 131 5.21 -10.90 15.54
CA ARG A 131 5.55 -12.10 14.76
C ARG A 131 4.54 -12.34 13.65
N ALA A 132 3.24 -12.30 13.98
CA ALA A 132 2.17 -12.48 13.01
C ALA A 132 2.12 -11.30 12.04
N TYR A 133 2.28 -10.07 12.57
CA TYR A 133 2.30 -8.87 11.77
C TYR A 133 3.42 -8.89 10.73
N PHE A 134 4.61 -9.38 11.08
CA PHE A 134 5.74 -9.48 10.17
C PHE A 134 5.43 -10.36 8.94
N PHE A 135 4.70 -11.46 9.11
CA PHE A 135 4.26 -12.28 7.97
C PHE A 135 3.25 -11.55 7.10
N THR A 136 2.30 -10.84 7.70
CA THR A 136 1.28 -10.07 6.98
C THR A 136 1.91 -8.90 6.20
N ALA A 137 2.81 -8.13 6.84
CA ALA A 137 3.56 -7.07 6.18
C ALA A 137 4.49 -7.65 5.10
N GLY A 138 5.17 -8.77 5.37
CA GLY A 138 6.02 -9.46 4.42
C GLY A 138 5.30 -9.84 3.12
N ALA A 139 4.03 -10.27 3.20
CA ALA A 139 3.22 -10.54 2.02
C ALA A 139 2.96 -9.28 1.16
N MET A 140 2.77 -8.12 1.80
CA MET A 140 2.64 -6.84 1.10
C MET A 140 3.97 -6.37 0.48
N PHE A 141 5.09 -6.60 1.15
CA PHE A 141 6.42 -6.36 0.58
C PHE A 141 6.65 -7.23 -0.66
N LEU A 142 6.35 -8.53 -0.57
CA LEU A 142 6.48 -9.45 -1.70
C LEU A 142 5.61 -9.01 -2.88
N THR A 143 4.35 -8.65 -2.61
CA THR A 143 3.43 -8.12 -3.63
C THR A 143 4.00 -6.87 -4.30
N SER A 144 4.58 -5.96 -3.52
CA SER A 144 5.19 -4.72 -4.04
C SER A 144 6.44 -5.01 -4.88
N VAL A 145 7.29 -5.95 -4.48
CA VAL A 145 8.46 -6.38 -5.27
C VAL A 145 8.03 -6.95 -6.61
N VAL A 146 7.03 -7.83 -6.63
CA VAL A 146 6.47 -8.40 -7.88
C VAL A 146 5.86 -7.31 -8.76
N TYR A 147 5.16 -6.35 -8.16
CA TYR A 147 4.61 -5.20 -8.88
C TYR A 147 5.71 -4.38 -9.55
N PHE A 148 6.72 -3.93 -8.79
CA PHE A 148 7.82 -3.14 -9.34
C PHE A 148 8.60 -3.92 -10.40
N PHE A 149 8.92 -5.18 -10.14
CA PHE A 149 9.57 -6.05 -11.13
C PHE A 149 8.78 -6.11 -12.43
N THR A 150 7.47 -6.27 -12.35
CA THR A 150 6.59 -6.25 -13.53
C THR A 150 6.63 -4.91 -14.24
N VAL A 151 6.52 -3.79 -13.51
CA VAL A 151 6.55 -2.44 -14.10
C VAL A 151 7.85 -2.21 -14.87
N PHE A 152 8.99 -2.64 -14.33
CA PHE A 152 10.30 -2.46 -14.98
C PHE A 152 10.55 -3.42 -16.15
N THR A 153 9.95 -4.61 -16.14
CA THR A 153 10.15 -5.63 -17.19
C THR A 153 9.04 -5.66 -18.24
N ALA A 154 7.89 -5.02 -18.00
CA ALA A 154 6.69 -5.08 -18.84
C ALA A 154 6.98 -4.79 -20.32
N LEU A 155 7.79 -3.77 -20.61
CA LEU A 155 8.13 -3.38 -21.99
C LEU A 155 8.94 -4.46 -22.73
N GLN A 156 9.70 -5.28 -22.01
CA GLN A 156 10.54 -6.35 -22.58
C GLN A 156 9.78 -7.67 -22.77
N LEU A 157 8.70 -7.86 -22.00
CA LEU A 157 7.93 -9.10 -21.96
C LEU A 157 6.87 -9.23 -23.08
N GLY A 158 6.59 -8.13 -23.79
CA GLY A 158 5.52 -8.08 -24.79
C GLY A 158 4.12 -8.24 -24.18
N VAL A 159 3.09 -8.19 -25.02
CA VAL A 159 1.67 -8.18 -24.57
C VAL A 159 1.31 -9.43 -23.77
N VAL A 160 1.75 -10.61 -24.21
CA VAL A 160 1.45 -11.88 -23.54
C VAL A 160 2.07 -11.93 -22.14
N GLY A 161 3.34 -11.49 -22.00
CA GLY A 161 4.01 -11.46 -20.71
C GLY A 161 3.39 -10.43 -19.76
N ILE A 162 2.95 -9.27 -20.27
CA ILE A 162 2.21 -8.28 -19.46
C ILE A 162 0.92 -8.89 -18.90
N ILE A 163 0.12 -9.56 -19.73
CA ILE A 163 -1.14 -10.19 -19.29
C ILE A 163 -0.88 -11.23 -18.19
N PHE A 164 0.14 -12.06 -18.38
CA PHE A 164 0.52 -13.06 -17.38
C PHE A 164 0.97 -12.42 -16.06
N MET A 165 1.84 -11.40 -16.12
CA MET A 165 2.33 -10.72 -14.92
C MET A 165 1.23 -9.95 -14.19
N ILE A 166 0.25 -9.37 -14.90
CA ILE A 166 -0.94 -8.77 -14.27
C ILE A 166 -1.69 -9.83 -13.46
N ALA A 167 -1.92 -11.02 -14.02
CA ALA A 167 -2.58 -12.10 -13.29
C ALA A 167 -1.78 -12.53 -12.04
N VAL A 168 -0.46 -12.59 -12.14
CA VAL A 168 0.44 -12.87 -11.01
C VAL A 168 0.32 -11.79 -9.94
N ILE A 169 0.38 -10.50 -10.29
CA ILE A 169 0.22 -9.40 -9.35
C ILE A 169 -1.13 -9.48 -8.63
N LEU A 170 -2.21 -9.67 -9.38
CA LEU A 170 -3.56 -9.79 -8.81
C LEU A 170 -3.65 -10.95 -7.82
N TYR A 171 -3.04 -12.09 -8.14
CA TYR A 171 -2.99 -13.24 -7.25
C TYR A 171 -2.25 -12.91 -5.95
N PHE A 172 -1.02 -12.38 -6.02
CA PHE A 172 -0.24 -12.03 -4.84
C PHE A 172 -0.95 -10.98 -3.98
N GLU A 173 -1.58 -10.00 -4.62
CA GLU A 173 -2.36 -8.98 -3.92
C GLU A 173 -3.54 -9.60 -3.17
N ILE A 174 -4.36 -10.45 -3.81
CA ILE A 174 -5.50 -11.10 -3.15
C ILE A 174 -5.03 -11.95 -1.96
N VAL A 175 -3.91 -12.68 -2.12
CA VAL A 175 -3.31 -13.46 -1.04
C VAL A 175 -2.89 -12.55 0.12
N ALA A 176 -2.22 -11.43 -0.16
CA ALA A 176 -1.80 -10.49 0.87
C ALA A 176 -3.00 -9.85 1.60
N LEU A 177 -4.05 -9.47 0.87
CA LEU A 177 -5.29 -8.94 1.45
C LEU A 177 -5.99 -9.96 2.35
N ARG A 178 -6.00 -11.23 1.94
CA ARG A 178 -6.49 -12.32 2.78
C ARG A 178 -5.67 -12.49 4.04
N MET A 179 -4.35 -12.43 3.95
CA MET A 179 -3.48 -12.52 5.11
C MET A 179 -3.75 -11.39 6.11
N ILE A 180 -4.13 -10.20 5.66
CA ILE A 180 -4.53 -9.08 6.53
C ILE A 180 -5.81 -9.44 7.31
N GLY A 181 -6.83 -9.98 6.65
CA GLY A 181 -8.05 -10.38 7.35
C GLY A 181 -7.86 -11.58 8.28
N LEU A 182 -7.11 -12.60 7.85
CA LEU A 182 -6.78 -13.78 8.65
C LEU A 182 -5.91 -13.43 9.87
N TYR A 183 -5.05 -12.41 9.73
CA TYR A 183 -4.29 -11.86 10.84
C TYR A 183 -5.22 -11.37 11.97
N TYR A 184 -6.28 -10.62 11.64
CA TYR A 184 -7.30 -10.29 12.65
C TYR A 184 -8.01 -11.53 13.19
N HIS A 185 -8.46 -12.42 12.32
CA HIS A 185 -9.23 -13.61 12.72
C HIS A 185 -8.54 -14.42 13.82
N HIS A 186 -7.24 -14.71 13.64
CA HIS A 186 -6.46 -15.53 14.57
C HIS A 186 -5.92 -14.74 15.77
N PHE A 187 -5.56 -13.46 15.59
CA PHE A 187 -4.87 -12.68 16.60
C PHE A 187 -5.73 -11.61 17.27
N LYS A 188 -7.05 -11.55 17.02
CA LYS A 188 -7.97 -10.54 17.60
C LYS A 188 -7.85 -10.35 19.12
N LYS A 189 -7.51 -11.39 19.88
CA LYS A 189 -7.30 -11.30 21.35
C LYS A 189 -6.10 -10.42 21.75
N GLN A 190 -5.15 -10.20 20.84
CA GLN A 190 -3.95 -9.39 21.05
C GLN A 190 -4.15 -7.93 20.59
N PHE A 191 -5.24 -7.64 19.90
CA PHE A 191 -5.52 -6.29 19.40
C PHE A 191 -5.85 -5.35 20.56
N ALA A 192 -5.41 -4.11 20.44
CA ALA A 192 -5.64 -3.08 21.45
C ALA A 192 -7.09 -2.53 21.45
N TRP A 193 -7.96 -3.01 20.56
CA TRP A 193 -9.36 -2.65 20.47
C TRP A 193 -10.20 -3.88 20.09
N ASN A 194 -11.51 -3.77 20.28
CA ASN A 194 -12.48 -4.71 19.76
C ASN A 194 -13.47 -3.97 18.86
N TRP A 195 -13.82 -4.56 17.72
CA TRP A 195 -14.84 -4.04 16.79
C TRP A 195 -16.20 -4.75 16.91
N GLY A 196 -16.36 -5.63 17.91
CA GLY A 196 -17.55 -6.44 18.13
C GLY A 196 -17.21 -7.91 18.07
#